data_AF-A0A418JGC0-F1
#
_entry.id   AF-A0A418JGC0-F1
#
_cell.length_a   1.000
_cell.length_b   1.000
_cell.length_c   1.000
_cell.angle_alpha   90.00
_cell.angle_beta   90.00
_cell.angle_gamma   90.00
#
_symmetry.space_group_name_H-M   'P 1'
#
loop_
_entity.id
_entity.type
_entity.pdbx_description
1 polymer ?
#
loop_
_entity_poly.entity_id
_entity_poly.type
_entity_poly.pdbx_seq_one_letter_code
_entity_poly.pdbx_strand_id
1 'polypeptide(L)'
;FVQFGELKELDRYLERNAIYNNQAPNYLMSYYIKNNDKNLKQIQSAYGLNVGEKPRLEIYGDGELKNNSKISANIEYILNDKKDRYVDSEVIYLPKRGLKYE
;
A
#
# COMPACT_ATOMS: atom_id res chain seq x y z
N PHE A 1 1.01 4.39 -9.37
CA PHE A 1 1.66 4.97 -8.17
C PHE A 1 3.19 4.94 -8.22
N VAL A 2 3.83 3.80 -8.56
CA VAL A 2 5.31 3.63 -8.55
C VAL A 2 6.13 4.72 -9.27
N GLN A 3 5.55 5.41 -10.26
CA GLN A 3 6.23 6.46 -11.01
C GLN A 3 6.29 7.82 -10.30
N PHE A 4 5.46 8.06 -9.29
CA PHE A 4 5.30 9.39 -8.69
C PHE A 4 5.12 9.41 -7.16
N GLY A 5 4.67 8.31 -6.58
CA GLY A 5 4.33 8.21 -5.16
C GLY A 5 5.54 8.17 -4.23
N GLU A 6 5.39 8.71 -3.02
CA GLU A 6 6.47 8.83 -2.04
C GLU A 6 6.02 8.39 -0.63
N LEU A 7 6.59 7.30 -0.09
CA LEU A 7 6.23 6.75 1.22
C LEU A 7 7.31 7.02 2.30
N LYS A 8 7.90 8.21 2.31
CA LYS A 8 9.03 8.54 3.21
C LYS A 8 8.63 8.86 4.65
N GLU A 9 7.36 9.14 4.90
CA GLU A 9 6.89 9.71 6.17
C GLU A 9 5.66 8.96 6.71
N LEU A 10 5.70 7.62 6.65
CA LEU A 10 4.62 6.76 7.17
C LEU A 10 4.35 6.99 8.66
N ASP A 11 5.37 7.41 9.42
CA ASP A 11 5.32 7.77 10.83
C ASP A 11 4.48 9.03 11.11
N ARG A 12 4.24 9.86 10.10
CA ARG A 12 3.38 11.06 10.22
C ARG A 12 1.90 10.76 10.04
N TYR A 13 1.55 9.59 9.51
CA TYR A 13 0.16 9.21 9.37
C TYR A 13 -0.41 8.72 10.69
N LEU A 14 -1.71 8.95 10.89
CA LEU A 14 -2.38 8.45 12.08
C LEU A 14 -2.67 6.96 11.89
N GLU A 15 -2.00 6.12 12.67
CA GLU A 15 -2.22 4.68 12.66
C GLU A 15 -3.68 4.35 12.98
N ARG A 16 -4.29 3.48 12.16
CA ARG A 16 -5.62 2.92 12.37
C ARG A 16 -5.53 1.49 12.89
N ASN A 17 -4.76 0.64 12.22
CA ASN A 17 -4.57 -0.77 12.56
C ASN A 17 -3.18 -1.24 12.11
N ALA A 18 -2.59 -2.16 12.88
CA ALA A 18 -1.45 -2.97 12.47
C ALA A 18 -1.72 -4.43 12.86
N ILE A 19 -1.88 -5.30 11.87
CA ILE A 19 -2.28 -6.70 12.05
C ILE A 19 -1.23 -7.59 11.39
N TYR A 20 -0.82 -8.64 12.10
CA TYR A 20 0.02 -9.71 11.59
C TYR A 20 -0.61 -11.07 11.93
N ASN A 21 -0.85 -11.90 10.93
CA ASN A 21 -1.31 -13.27 11.11
C ASN A 21 -0.13 -14.22 11.03
N ASN A 22 0.23 -14.88 12.13
CA ASN A 22 1.34 -15.83 12.12
C ASN A 22 0.96 -17.22 11.57
N GLN A 23 -0.34 -17.57 11.52
CA GLN A 23 -0.80 -18.89 11.02
C GLN A 23 -0.79 -18.94 9.50
N ALA A 24 -1.10 -17.82 8.86
CA ALA A 24 -0.88 -17.59 7.45
C ALA A 24 -0.10 -16.27 7.36
N PRO A 25 1.25 -16.32 7.37
CA PRO A 25 2.10 -15.14 7.43
C PRO A 25 1.63 -14.08 6.44
N ASN A 26 0.95 -13.07 6.96
CA ASN A 26 0.48 -11.92 6.21
C ASN A 26 0.30 -10.76 7.17
N TYR A 27 0.32 -9.55 6.60
CA TYR A 27 0.25 -8.32 7.38
C TYR A 27 -0.66 -7.30 6.71
N LEU A 28 -1.24 -6.44 7.54
CA LEU A 28 -1.98 -5.25 7.14
C LEU A 28 -1.61 -4.11 8.08
N MET A 29 -1.09 -3.03 7.51
CA MET A 29 -0.95 -1.74 8.17
C MET A 29 -1.96 -0.78 7.53
N SER A 30 -2.75 -0.09 8.35
CA SER A 30 -3.78 0.83 7.90
C SER A 30 -3.58 2.16 8.60
N TYR A 31 -3.61 3.25 7.83
CA TYR A 31 -3.41 4.61 8.32
C TYR A 31 -4.54 5.52 7.83
N TYR A 32 -4.99 6.42 8.69
CA TYR A 32 -5.75 7.59 8.24
C TYR A 32 -4.80 8.61 7.63
N ILE A 33 -5.16 9.10 6.45
CA ILE A 33 -4.43 10.16 5.75
C ILE A 33 -5.30 11.41 5.67
N LYS A 34 -4.66 12.59 5.64
CA LYS A 34 -5.36 13.86 5.54
C LYS A 34 -5.69 14.17 4.08
N ASN A 35 -6.76 14.91 3.82
CA ASN A 35 -7.14 15.32 2.46
C ASN A 35 -6.10 16.19 1.73
N ASN A 36 -5.14 16.77 2.47
CA ASN A 36 -4.02 17.53 1.92
C ASN A 36 -2.73 16.70 1.75
N ASP A 37 -2.80 15.38 1.96
CA ASP A 37 -1.68 14.47 1.74
C ASP A 37 -1.12 14.60 0.29
N LYS A 38 0.21 14.58 0.17
CA LYS A 38 0.90 14.81 -1.10
C LYS A 38 0.58 13.72 -2.12
N ASN A 39 0.66 12.45 -1.72
CA ASN A 39 0.38 11.33 -2.61
C ASN A 39 -1.09 11.31 -3.01
N LEU A 40 -1.98 11.62 -2.07
CA LEU A 40 -3.41 11.72 -2.33
C LEU A 40 -3.74 12.82 -3.36
N LYS A 41 -3.05 13.97 -3.30
CA LYS A 41 -3.16 15.03 -4.31
C LYS A 41 -2.61 14.62 -5.68
N GLN A 42 -1.50 13.89 -5.71
CA GLN A 42 -0.96 13.36 -6.97
C GLN A 42 -1.91 12.33 -7.60
N ILE A 43 -2.51 11.45 -6.80
CA ILE A 43 -3.54 10.49 -7.27
C ILE A 43 -4.75 11.24 -7.84
N GLN A 44 -5.26 12.25 -7.13
CA GLN A 44 -6.35 13.09 -7.61
C GLN A 44 -6.03 13.74 -8.96
N SER A 45 -4.81 14.28 -9.12
CA SER A 45 -4.37 14.91 -10.37
C SER A 45 -4.15 13.92 -11.51
N ALA A 46 -3.55 12.76 -11.23
CA ALA A 46 -3.19 11.77 -12.25
C ALA A 46 -4.42 11.06 -12.83
N TYR A 47 -5.46 10.85 -12.01
CA TYR A 47 -6.63 10.06 -12.39
C TYR A 47 -7.94 10.85 -12.43
N GLY A 48 -7.94 12.15 -12.07
CA GLY A 48 -9.15 12.97 -12.03
C GLY A 48 -10.17 12.53 -10.97
N LEU A 49 -9.72 11.85 -9.91
CA LEU A 49 -10.58 11.27 -8.88
C LEU A 49 -10.81 12.23 -7.71
N ASN A 50 -12.06 12.40 -7.29
CA ASN A 50 -12.35 13.11 -6.04
C ASN A 50 -12.04 12.23 -4.82
N VAL A 51 -11.55 12.89 -3.77
CA VAL A 51 -11.30 12.31 -2.44
C VAL A 51 -12.48 12.67 -1.54
N GLY A 52 -13.05 11.66 -0.88
CA GLY A 52 -14.15 11.82 0.06
C GLY A 52 -13.67 11.91 1.52
N GLU A 53 -14.56 11.59 2.44
CA GLU A 53 -14.25 11.60 3.87
C GLU A 53 -13.39 10.41 4.28
N LYS A 54 -12.51 10.64 5.27
CA LYS A 54 -11.65 9.64 5.90
C LYS A 54 -10.90 8.74 4.89
N PRO A 55 -10.12 9.33 3.97
CA PRO A 55 -9.26 8.52 3.11
C PRO A 55 -8.25 7.74 3.97
N ARG A 56 -7.87 6.57 3.47
CA ARG A 56 -6.96 5.64 4.16
C ARG A 56 -5.87 5.16 3.23
N LEU A 57 -4.71 4.88 3.82
CA LEU A 57 -3.64 4.12 3.19
C LEU A 57 -3.61 2.74 3.84
N GLU A 58 -3.72 1.69 3.03
CA GLU A 58 -3.52 0.30 3.44
C GLU A 58 -2.25 -0.25 2.78
N ILE A 59 -1.36 -0.84 3.58
CA ILE A 59 -0.16 -1.53 3.14
C ILE A 59 -0.28 -2.97 3.60
N TYR A 60 -0.30 -3.91 2.67
CA TYR A 60 -0.50 -5.32 2.98
C TYR A 60 0.36 -6.21 2.09
N GLY A 61 0.59 -7.42 2.56
CA GLY A 61 1.38 -8.39 1.82
C GLY A 61 1.45 -9.73 2.53
N ASP A 62 2.00 -10.70 1.81
CA ASP A 62 2.17 -12.06 2.27
C ASP A 62 3.62 -12.32 2.72
N GLY A 63 3.74 -13.30 3.60
CA GLY A 63 4.97 -13.82 4.19
C GLY A 63 5.48 -13.05 5.42
N GLU A 64 6.66 -13.44 5.89
CA GLU A 64 7.31 -12.85 7.07
C GLU A 64 7.97 -11.48 6.76
N LEU A 65 7.81 -10.51 7.67
CA LEU A 65 8.36 -9.17 7.52
C LEU A 65 9.91 -9.11 7.42
N LYS A 66 10.61 -10.11 7.97
CA LYS A 66 12.08 -10.07 8.12
C LYS A 66 12.87 -10.96 7.15
N ASN A 67 12.26 -11.96 6.51
CA ASN A 67 13.00 -13.06 5.86
C ASN A 67 12.40 -13.63 4.56
N ASN A 68 11.71 -12.81 3.76
CA ASN A 68 11.12 -13.30 2.51
C ASN A 68 11.98 -13.10 1.26
N SER A 69 12.12 -14.17 0.47
CA SER A 69 12.67 -14.18 -0.89
C SER A 69 11.65 -13.79 -1.97
N LYS A 70 10.36 -13.73 -1.62
CA LYS A 70 9.27 -13.21 -2.46
C LYS A 70 8.61 -12.06 -1.72
N ILE A 71 8.95 -10.83 -2.10
CA ILE A 71 8.40 -9.62 -1.50
C ILE A 71 7.33 -9.09 -2.44
N SER A 72 6.06 -9.27 -2.07
CA SER A 72 4.96 -8.47 -2.58
C SER A 72 4.61 -7.41 -1.53
N ALA A 73 4.65 -6.15 -1.94
CA ALA A 73 4.11 -5.06 -1.15
C ALA A 73 2.95 -4.46 -1.96
N ASN A 74 1.74 -4.62 -1.43
CA ASN A 74 0.55 -4.00 -1.96
C ASN A 74 0.28 -2.72 -1.19
N ILE A 75 -0.03 -1.66 -1.93
CA ILE A 75 -0.38 -0.35 -1.42
C ILE A 75 -1.73 0.02 -1.99
N GLU A 76 -2.70 0.29 -1.12
CA GLU A 76 -4.04 0.71 -1.51
C GLU A 76 -4.36 2.06 -0.89
N TYR A 77 -4.65 3.04 -1.74
CA TYR A 77 -5.20 4.33 -1.35
C TYR A 77 -6.72 4.28 -1.45
N ILE A 78 -7.39 4.13 -0.32
CA ILE A 78 -8.85 4.20 -0.22
C ILE A 78 -9.26 5.66 -0.16
N LEU A 79 -10.05 6.12 -1.14
CA LEU A 79 -10.34 7.54 -1.32
C LEU A 79 -11.55 8.01 -0.51
N ASN A 80 -12.31 7.11 0.11
CA ASN A 80 -13.41 7.45 1.02
C ASN A 80 -13.75 6.32 2.02
N ASP A 81 -14.50 6.65 3.07
CA ASP A 81 -14.85 5.71 4.15
C ASP A 81 -15.57 4.45 3.65
N LYS A 82 -16.40 4.58 2.59
CA LYS A 82 -17.19 3.49 2.00
C LYS A 82 -16.37 2.48 1.19
N LYS A 83 -15.10 2.77 0.90
CA LYS A 83 -14.22 1.92 0.08
C LYS A 83 -14.78 1.64 -1.32
N ASP A 84 -15.67 2.50 -1.85
CA ASP A 84 -16.20 2.36 -3.22
C ASP A 84 -15.25 2.94 -4.28
N ARG A 85 -14.18 3.62 -3.83
CA ARG A 85 -13.17 4.24 -4.68
C ARG A 85 -11.80 4.09 -4.05
N TYR A 86 -10.90 3.48 -4.79
CA TYR A 86 -9.54 3.22 -4.36
C TYR A 86 -8.58 3.22 -5.54
N VAL A 87 -7.30 3.36 -5.24
CA VAL A 87 -6.21 3.12 -6.18
C VAL A 87 -5.28 2.11 -5.54
N ASP A 88 -5.13 0.96 -6.18
CA ASP A 88 -4.17 -0.05 -5.79
C ASP A 88 -2.85 0.10 -6.58
N SER A 89 -1.75 -0.30 -5.96
CA SER A 89 -0.47 -0.43 -6.61
C SER A 89 0.30 -1.56 -5.95
N GLU A 90 0.79 -2.46 -6.79
CA GLU A 90 1.60 -3.58 -6.36
C GLU A 90 3.00 -3.49 -6.97
N VAL A 91 4.02 -3.79 -6.17
CA VAL A 91 5.38 -4.04 -6.65
C VAL A 91 5.76 -5.44 -6.20
N ILE A 92 6.06 -6.31 -7.17
CA ILE A 92 6.48 -7.69 -6.92
C ILE A 92 7.88 -7.89 -7.51
N TYR A 93 8.80 -8.37 -6.67
CA TYR A 93 10.05 -8.91 -7.17
C TYR A 93 9.86 -10.40 -7.51
N LEU A 94 9.91 -10.72 -8.81
CA LEU A 94 9.81 -12.09 -9.29
C LEU A 94 11.20 -12.61 -9.73
N PRO A 95 11.51 -13.89 -9.48
CA PRO A 95 12.70 -14.49 -10.05
C PRO A 95 12.64 -14.40 -11.57
N LYS A 96 13.78 -14.09 -12.19
CA LYS A 96 13.91 -14.12 -13.65
C LYS A 96 13.56 -15.54 -14.11
N ARG A 97 12.50 -15.70 -14.91
CA ARG A 97 12.16 -17.01 -15.49
C ARG A 97 13.39 -17.52 -16.27
N GLY A 98 13.96 -18.64 -15.83
CA GLY A 98 14.97 -19.38 -16.60
C GLY A 98 16.34 -19.65 -15.96
N LEU A 99 16.62 -19.31 -14.70
CA LEU A 99 17.83 -19.81 -14.04
C LEU A 99 17.52 -21.15 -13.36
N LYS A 100 17.72 -22.25 -14.10
CA LYS A 100 18.03 -23.53 -13.47
C LYS A 100 19.40 -23.35 -12.84
N TYR A 101 19.48 -23.43 -11.52
CA TYR A 101 20.76 -23.69 -10.87
C TYR A 101 21.14 -25.12 -11.27
N GLU A 102 22.16 -25.24 -12.13
CA GLU A 102 22.86 -26.51 -12.38
C GLU A 102 23.65 -26.93 -11.13
#